data_AF-A0A2K2FLH1-F1
#
_entry.id   AF-A0A2K2FLH1-F1
#
_cell.length_a   1.000
_cell.length_b   1.000
_cell.length_c   1.000
_cell.angle_alpha   90.00
_cell.angle_beta   90.00
_cell.angle_gamma   90.00
#
_symmetry.space_group_name_H-M   'P 1'
#
loop_
_entity.id
_entity.type
_entity.pdbx_description
1 polymer ?
#
loop_
_entity_poly.entity_id
_entity_poly.type
_entity_poly.pdbx_seq_one_letter_code
_entity_poly.pdbx_strand_id
1 'polypeptide(L)'
;MAVLQKPRTILIFALSFAIVIASLFPLKISGEVQPIEEVQEKLESISDKEKAVLADLFILLQKIEEMEREAERVNGEIGVLQDEIRDVEKLIAKQQEKYDKQLDTLRQVLVSYQRSGPASYLETLLSSKDLSSFLKNLNILKDLTKNVGELLDSVEELERELTVEKEKLSEKVRLLEDKKAELQLKLDESIRLRGEQEAYLDSLEEEREYYEEQLGNLQQMWDEIKALFSDIVQEFSRIMIEGEFPLKDLNLEIGLFTVQGTVYEDVLNEVLKGNKTLSGVEFHFFKDRVDIEVPEKHLVLKGVFSVEDKSVLKFEVSEGSFYDMPLEPESINELFRNGYLLIDFKELIGDYIDITLESIEMEEGSLRFQFKPDFLWLRRSGG
;
A
#
# COMPACT_ATOMS: atom_id res chain seq x y z
N MET A 1 -20.52 1.70 42.53
CA MET A 1 -21.60 1.74 41.53
C MET A 1 -21.61 3.11 40.87
N ALA A 2 -20.76 3.28 39.86
CA ALA A 2 -20.83 4.44 39.00
C ALA A 2 -22.03 4.25 38.08
N VAL A 3 -22.95 5.20 38.08
CA VAL A 3 -24.04 5.25 37.10
C VAL A 3 -23.37 5.45 35.73
N LEU A 4 -23.28 4.37 34.95
CA LEU A 4 -22.91 4.43 33.53
C LEU A 4 -23.91 5.39 32.86
N GLN A 5 -23.43 6.59 32.55
CA GLN A 5 -24.19 7.58 31.81
C GLN A 5 -24.65 6.93 30.49
N LYS A 6 -25.95 7.09 30.18
CA LYS A 6 -26.51 6.69 28.88
C LYS A 6 -25.58 7.19 27.77
N PRO A 7 -25.26 6.35 26.76
CA PRO A 7 -24.41 6.80 25.67
C PRO A 7 -25.07 8.00 25.02
N ARG A 8 -24.39 9.15 25.03
CA ARG A 8 -24.69 10.21 24.08
C ARG A 8 -24.46 9.57 22.72
N THR A 9 -25.53 9.39 21.95
CA THR A 9 -25.46 9.10 20.52
C THR A 9 -24.56 10.16 19.92
N ILE A 10 -23.32 9.79 19.61
CA ILE A 10 -22.43 10.63 18.83
C ILE A 10 -22.97 10.48 17.40
N LEU A 11 -23.87 11.38 17.04
CA LEU A 11 -24.39 11.47 15.68
C LEU A 11 -23.25 12.03 14.82
N ILE A 12 -22.36 11.17 14.33
CA ILE A 12 -21.34 11.58 13.37
C ILE A 12 -22.07 11.76 12.05
N PHE A 13 -22.27 13.02 11.67
CA PHE A 13 -22.71 13.38 10.33
C PHE A 13 -21.77 12.69 9.34
N ALA A 14 -22.31 11.79 8.52
CA ALA A 14 -21.65 11.33 7.31
C ALA A 14 -21.58 12.54 6.38
N LEU A 15 -20.60 13.41 6.59
CA LEU A 15 -20.21 14.40 5.61
C LEU A 15 -19.48 13.60 4.53
N SER A 16 -20.26 13.15 3.53
CA SER A 16 -19.71 12.70 2.26
C SER A 16 -18.93 13.87 1.69
N PHE A 17 -17.62 13.90 1.93
CA PHE A 17 -16.71 14.79 1.22
C PHE A 17 -16.54 14.17 -0.17
N ALA A 18 -17.58 14.32 -0.99
CA ALA A 18 -17.47 14.01 -2.40
C ALA A 18 -16.39 14.93 -2.95
N ILE A 19 -15.34 14.35 -3.48
CA ILE A 19 -14.21 15.02 -4.10
C ILE A 19 -14.74 16.00 -5.16
N VAL A 20 -14.66 17.30 -4.87
CA VAL A 20 -14.90 18.43 -5.79
C VAL A 20 -13.53 18.99 -6.19
N ILE A 21 -12.54 18.14 -6.49
CA ILE A 21 -11.23 18.62 -6.99
C ILE A 21 -11.32 18.85 -8.49
N ALA A 22 -11.87 17.88 -9.22
CA ALA A 22 -12.00 17.94 -10.68
C ALA A 22 -12.90 19.09 -11.19
N SER A 23 -13.79 19.61 -10.35
CA SER A 23 -14.79 20.62 -10.74
C SER A 23 -14.45 22.06 -10.37
N LEU A 24 -13.37 22.32 -9.61
CA LEU A 24 -12.98 23.70 -9.28
C LEU A 24 -12.10 24.33 -10.37
N PHE A 25 -11.27 23.56 -11.06
CA PHE A 25 -10.45 24.02 -12.18
C PHE A 25 -10.26 22.87 -13.18
N PRO A 26 -11.12 22.74 -14.20
CA PRO A 26 -10.83 21.82 -15.29
C PRO A 26 -9.52 22.29 -15.93
N LEU A 27 -8.52 21.42 -15.98
CA LEU A 27 -7.47 21.56 -16.98
C LEU A 27 -8.23 21.56 -18.32
N LYS A 28 -8.29 22.71 -18.99
CA LYS A 28 -8.89 22.77 -20.32
C LYS A 28 -7.93 22.08 -21.27
N ILE A 29 -7.97 20.75 -21.31
CA ILE A 29 -7.35 19.96 -22.36
C ILE A 29 -8.25 20.16 -23.58
N SER A 30 -8.11 21.31 -24.22
CA SER A 30 -8.78 21.65 -25.49
C SER A 30 -7.76 21.51 -26.60
N GLY A 31 -7.26 20.30 -26.81
CA GLY A 31 -6.49 19.93 -27.99
C GLY A 31 -7.26 18.89 -28.79
N GLU A 32 -7.41 19.09 -30.09
CA GLU A 32 -7.70 17.96 -31.00
C GLU A 32 -6.65 16.88 -30.74
N VAL A 33 -7.08 15.61 -30.63
CA VAL A 33 -6.16 14.47 -30.48
C VAL A 33 -5.33 14.38 -31.77
N GLN A 34 -4.20 15.07 -31.78
CA GLN A 34 -3.21 14.95 -32.84
C GLN A 34 -2.59 13.55 -32.78
N PRO A 35 -2.19 12.95 -33.92
CA PRO A 35 -1.42 11.72 -33.90
C PRO A 35 -0.17 11.88 -33.01
N ILE A 36 0.09 10.91 -32.13
CA ILE A 36 1.20 10.96 -31.16
C ILE A 36 2.56 11.18 -31.85
N GLU A 37 2.73 10.66 -33.06
CA GLU A 37 3.94 10.86 -33.88
C GLU A 37 4.19 12.35 -34.20
N GLU A 38 3.13 13.12 -34.48
CA GLU A 38 3.24 14.57 -34.73
C GLU A 38 3.54 15.34 -33.44
N VAL A 39 3.05 14.84 -32.30
CA VAL A 39 3.30 15.41 -30.98
C VAL A 39 4.76 15.19 -30.55
N GLN A 40 5.34 14.01 -30.86
CA GLN A 40 6.74 13.69 -30.60
C GLN A 40 7.69 14.62 -31.35
N GLU A 41 7.48 14.82 -32.65
CA GLU A 41 8.32 15.69 -33.49
C GLU A 41 8.28 17.16 -33.01
N LYS A 42 7.12 17.61 -32.50
CA LYS A 42 6.99 18.95 -31.91
C LYS A 42 7.83 19.12 -30.65
N LEU A 43 7.82 18.15 -29.73
CA LEU A 43 8.62 18.21 -28.50
C LEU A 43 10.13 18.09 -28.76
N GLU A 44 10.54 17.42 -29.84
CA GLU A 44 11.95 17.30 -30.23
C GLU A 44 12.51 18.59 -30.86
N SER A 45 11.65 19.44 -31.42
CA SER A 45 12.04 20.65 -32.15
C SER A 45 12.00 21.95 -31.33
N ILE A 46 11.70 21.86 -30.03
CA ILE A 46 11.69 23.02 -29.13
C ILE A 46 13.09 23.47 -28.77
N SER A 47 13.25 24.77 -28.52
CA SER A 47 14.50 25.38 -28.06
C SER A 47 14.81 25.04 -26.60
N ASP A 48 16.09 25.16 -26.21
CA ASP A 48 16.52 24.94 -24.82
C ASP A 48 15.77 25.82 -23.79
N LYS A 49 15.35 27.02 -24.21
CA LYS A 49 14.58 27.94 -23.37
C LYS A 49 13.15 27.45 -23.16
N GLU A 50 12.50 27.00 -24.24
CA GLU A 50 11.16 26.43 -24.16
C GLU A 50 11.17 25.13 -23.35
N LYS A 51 12.19 24.29 -23.52
CA LYS A 51 12.38 23.07 -22.73
C LYS A 51 12.54 23.38 -21.23
N ALA A 52 13.26 24.43 -20.86
CA ALA A 52 13.40 24.82 -19.46
C ALA A 52 12.06 25.24 -18.83
N VAL A 53 11.26 26.06 -19.55
CA VAL A 53 9.92 26.47 -19.09
C VAL A 53 8.99 25.25 -18.98
N LEU A 54 9.01 24.37 -19.99
CA LEU A 54 8.19 23.17 -19.99
C LEU A 54 8.59 22.19 -18.88
N ALA A 55 9.89 22.08 -18.57
CA ALA A 55 10.40 21.27 -17.47
C ALA A 55 9.84 21.75 -16.13
N ASP A 56 9.89 23.05 -15.86
CA ASP A 56 9.36 23.63 -14.63
C ASP A 56 7.83 23.41 -14.50
N LEU A 57 7.08 23.59 -15.60
CA LEU A 57 5.64 23.31 -15.65
C LEU A 57 5.33 21.81 -15.46
N PHE A 58 6.16 20.93 -16.02
CA PHE A 58 6.02 19.49 -15.89
C PHE A 58 6.34 19.01 -14.47
N ILE A 59 7.32 19.60 -13.79
CA ILE A 59 7.60 19.32 -12.37
C ILE A 59 6.40 19.73 -11.50
N LEU A 60 5.79 20.89 -11.76
CA LEU A 60 4.56 21.28 -11.06
C LEU A 60 3.43 20.29 -11.32
N LEU A 61 3.25 19.84 -12.57
CA LEU A 61 2.25 18.84 -12.93
C LEU A 61 2.47 17.53 -12.18
N GLN A 62 3.71 17.01 -12.14
CA GLN A 62 4.07 15.80 -11.42
C GLN A 62 3.71 15.88 -9.91
N LYS A 63 4.00 17.01 -9.27
CA LYS A 63 3.66 17.26 -7.86
C LYS A 63 2.15 17.35 -7.62
N ILE A 64 1.42 17.96 -8.55
CA ILE A 64 -0.05 18.02 -8.48
C ILE A 64 -0.63 16.61 -8.57
N GLU A 65 -0.19 15.80 -9.55
CA GLU A 65 -0.63 14.41 -9.69
C GLU A 65 -0.29 13.58 -8.46
N GLU A 66 0.89 13.77 -7.86
CA GLU A 66 1.28 13.12 -6.61
C GLU A 66 0.30 13.46 -5.48
N MET A 67 0.06 14.74 -5.21
CA MET A 67 -0.86 15.18 -4.14
C MET A 67 -2.29 14.67 -4.36
N GLU A 68 -2.76 14.64 -5.61
CA GLU A 68 -4.08 14.12 -5.96
C GLU A 68 -4.19 12.61 -5.71
N ARG A 69 -3.15 11.84 -6.03
CA ARG A 69 -3.12 10.40 -5.73
C ARG A 69 -3.04 10.10 -4.25
N GLU A 70 -2.23 10.85 -3.51
CA GLU A 70 -2.18 10.71 -2.06
C GLU A 70 -3.52 11.06 -1.41
N ALA A 71 -4.20 12.10 -1.90
CA ALA A 71 -5.55 12.44 -1.47
C ALA A 71 -6.53 11.29 -1.75
N GLU A 72 -6.49 10.67 -2.94
CA GLU A 72 -7.34 9.52 -3.25
C GLU A 72 -7.02 8.31 -2.35
N ARG A 73 -5.74 8.02 -2.10
CA ARG A 73 -5.32 6.95 -1.17
C ARG A 73 -5.87 7.18 0.23
N VAL A 74 -5.67 8.38 0.79
CA VAL A 74 -6.17 8.74 2.13
C VAL A 74 -7.69 8.69 2.17
N ASN A 75 -8.37 9.12 1.11
CA ASN A 75 -9.82 9.03 1.01
C ASN A 75 -10.31 7.57 0.98
N GLY A 76 -9.60 6.67 0.30
CA GLY A 76 -9.84 5.22 0.36
C GLY A 76 -9.67 4.65 1.78
N GLU A 77 -8.60 5.01 2.48
CA GLU A 77 -8.36 4.62 3.89
C GLU A 77 -9.48 5.12 4.82
N ILE A 78 -9.96 6.35 4.61
CA ILE A 78 -11.11 6.91 5.31
C ILE A 78 -12.36 6.06 5.08
N GLY A 79 -12.61 5.64 3.85
CA GLY A 79 -13.75 4.77 3.50
C GLY A 79 -13.73 3.44 4.26
N VAL A 80 -12.57 2.76 4.26
CA VAL A 80 -12.37 1.50 5.01
C VAL A 80 -12.61 1.72 6.50
N LEU A 81 -12.02 2.78 7.07
CA LEU A 81 -12.14 3.06 8.51
C LEU A 81 -13.58 3.41 8.92
N GLN A 82 -14.34 4.08 8.06
CA GLN A 82 -15.76 4.36 8.30
C GLN A 82 -16.61 3.08 8.33
N ASP A 83 -16.33 2.13 7.45
CA ASP A 83 -17.02 0.84 7.45
C ASP A 83 -16.66 0.01 8.70
N GLU A 84 -15.39 0.00 9.10
CA GLU A 84 -14.95 -0.64 10.35
C GLU A 84 -15.64 -0.02 11.59
N ILE A 85 -15.72 1.31 11.65
CA ILE A 85 -16.45 2.02 12.71
C ILE A 85 -17.91 1.57 12.76
N ARG A 86 -18.58 1.52 11.60
CA ARG A 86 -19.99 1.10 11.51
C ARG A 86 -20.19 -0.34 12.02
N ASP A 87 -19.25 -1.23 11.75
CA ASP A 87 -19.35 -2.61 12.20
C ASP A 87 -19.10 -2.76 13.71
N VAL A 88 -18.15 -2.00 14.27
CA VAL A 88 -17.95 -1.91 15.73
C VAL A 88 -19.19 -1.33 16.41
N GLU A 89 -19.81 -0.28 15.86
CA GLU A 89 -21.04 0.30 16.39
C GLU A 89 -22.21 -0.71 16.42
N LYS A 90 -22.37 -1.51 15.34
CA LYS A 90 -23.37 -2.59 15.32
C LYS A 90 -23.09 -3.65 16.39
N LEU A 91 -21.82 -4.01 16.58
CA LEU A 91 -21.41 -4.98 17.59
C LEU A 91 -21.74 -4.46 19.00
N ILE A 92 -21.38 -3.22 19.29
CA ILE A 92 -21.69 -2.54 20.55
C ILE A 92 -23.20 -2.51 20.77
N ALA A 93 -24.00 -2.14 19.76
CA ALA A 93 -25.45 -2.10 19.89
C ALA A 93 -26.04 -3.48 20.27
N LYS A 94 -25.56 -4.55 19.62
CA LYS A 94 -25.98 -5.92 19.91
C LYS A 94 -25.57 -6.39 21.31
N GLN A 95 -24.33 -6.09 21.72
CA GLN A 95 -23.83 -6.42 23.06
C GLN A 95 -24.58 -5.62 24.13
N GLN A 96 -24.89 -4.35 23.88
CA GLN A 96 -25.63 -3.49 24.79
C GLN A 96 -27.05 -4.02 25.00
N GLU A 97 -27.73 -4.48 23.93
CA GLU A 97 -29.04 -5.11 24.05
C GLU A 97 -28.99 -6.39 24.92
N LYS A 98 -27.96 -7.22 24.72
CA LYS A 98 -27.76 -8.44 25.52
C LYS A 98 -27.50 -8.11 26.99
N TYR A 99 -26.64 -7.14 27.25
CA TYR A 99 -26.33 -6.63 28.59
C TYR A 99 -27.59 -6.11 29.28
N ASP A 100 -28.36 -5.23 28.61
CA ASP A 100 -29.58 -4.65 29.17
C ASP A 100 -30.62 -5.73 29.52
N LYS A 101 -30.78 -6.76 28.68
CA LYS A 101 -31.66 -7.91 28.94
C LYS A 101 -31.21 -8.74 30.15
N GLN A 102 -29.92 -9.02 30.27
CA GLN A 102 -29.39 -9.78 31.41
C GLN A 102 -29.47 -8.97 32.71
N LEU A 103 -29.18 -7.67 32.65
CA LEU A 103 -29.30 -6.77 33.79
C LEU A 103 -30.75 -6.64 34.27
N ASP A 104 -31.73 -6.57 33.36
CA ASP A 104 -33.15 -6.56 33.74
C ASP A 104 -33.57 -7.89 34.37
N THR A 105 -33.11 -9.02 33.82
CA THR A 105 -33.36 -10.35 34.40
C THR A 105 -32.81 -10.42 35.83
N LEU A 106 -31.56 -9.98 36.04
CA LEU A 106 -30.93 -9.94 37.35
C LEU A 106 -31.72 -9.04 38.31
N ARG A 107 -32.17 -7.87 37.85
CA ARG A 107 -33.03 -6.96 38.61
C ARG A 107 -34.33 -7.63 39.05
N GLN A 108 -35.00 -8.34 38.15
CA GLN A 108 -36.25 -9.06 38.47
C GLN A 108 -36.02 -10.13 39.54
N VAL A 109 -34.93 -10.89 39.44
CA VAL A 109 -34.55 -11.90 40.44
C VAL A 109 -34.29 -11.25 41.81
N LEU A 110 -33.51 -10.15 41.84
CA LEU A 110 -33.20 -9.43 43.08
C LEU A 110 -34.45 -8.82 43.74
N VAL A 111 -35.35 -8.24 42.95
CA VAL A 111 -36.64 -7.71 43.46
C VAL A 111 -37.51 -8.83 44.01
N SER A 112 -37.58 -9.97 43.32
CA SER A 112 -38.31 -11.15 43.81
C SER A 112 -37.72 -11.65 45.13
N TYR A 113 -36.40 -11.74 45.24
CA TYR A 113 -35.71 -12.14 46.45
C TYR A 113 -36.01 -11.19 47.62
N GLN A 114 -35.95 -9.87 47.38
CA GLN A 114 -36.26 -8.86 48.38
C GLN A 114 -37.73 -8.91 48.85
N ARG A 115 -38.68 -9.11 47.93
CA ARG A 115 -40.12 -9.18 48.23
C ARG A 115 -40.49 -10.42 49.05
N SER A 116 -39.83 -11.55 48.81
CA SER A 116 -40.01 -12.76 49.63
C SER A 116 -39.51 -12.58 51.05
N GLY A 117 -38.51 -11.69 51.27
CA GLY A 117 -37.93 -11.42 52.58
C GLY A 117 -36.91 -12.48 53.01
N PRO A 118 -35.82 -12.10 53.72
CA PRO A 118 -34.71 -13.01 54.06
C PRO A 118 -35.13 -14.17 54.98
N ALA A 119 -36.18 -13.98 55.79
CA ALA A 119 -36.71 -15.02 56.66
C ALA A 119 -37.51 -16.09 55.88
N SER A 120 -38.16 -15.75 54.77
CA SER A 120 -39.15 -16.64 54.12
C SER A 120 -38.52 -17.85 53.44
N TYR A 121 -37.29 -17.74 52.90
CA TYR A 121 -36.60 -18.90 52.31
C TYR A 121 -36.09 -19.87 53.38
N LEU A 122 -35.58 -19.35 54.50
CA LEU A 122 -35.18 -20.16 55.66
C LEU A 122 -36.40 -20.79 56.34
N GLU A 123 -37.49 -20.04 56.45
CA GLU A 123 -38.76 -20.52 56.98
C GLU A 123 -39.36 -21.59 56.08
N THR A 124 -39.32 -21.42 54.76
CA THR A 124 -39.77 -22.43 53.77
C THR A 124 -38.90 -23.70 53.81
N LEU A 125 -37.59 -23.56 54.01
CA LEU A 125 -36.67 -24.68 54.25
C LEU A 125 -36.98 -25.40 55.56
N LEU A 126 -37.27 -24.68 56.65
CA LEU A 126 -37.53 -25.26 57.97
C LEU A 126 -38.97 -25.80 58.14
N SER A 127 -39.90 -25.39 57.27
CA SER A 127 -41.32 -25.80 57.29
C SER A 127 -41.60 -27.12 56.55
N SER A 128 -40.58 -27.77 55.97
CA SER A 128 -40.75 -28.99 55.18
C SER A 128 -41.22 -30.18 56.03
N LYS A 129 -42.25 -30.90 55.56
CA LYS A 129 -42.95 -31.98 56.29
C LYS A 129 -42.15 -33.28 56.47
N ASP A 130 -41.11 -33.49 55.67
CA ASP A 130 -40.27 -34.69 55.66
C ASP A 130 -38.86 -34.41 55.08
N LEU A 131 -37.91 -35.31 55.33
CA LEU A 131 -36.50 -35.17 54.91
C LEU A 131 -36.33 -35.08 53.39
N SER A 132 -37.18 -35.75 52.60
CA SER A 132 -37.11 -35.69 51.14
C SER A 132 -37.50 -34.30 50.63
N SER A 133 -38.58 -33.74 51.17
CA SER A 133 -39.03 -32.37 50.90
C SER A 133 -37.98 -31.32 51.29
N PHE A 134 -37.29 -31.51 52.43
CA PHE A 134 -36.19 -30.65 52.86
C PHE A 134 -35.02 -30.65 51.86
N LEU A 135 -34.53 -31.84 51.48
CA LEU A 135 -33.40 -31.99 50.56
C LEU A 135 -33.71 -31.43 49.15
N LYS A 136 -34.96 -31.58 48.69
CA LYS A 136 -35.41 -30.99 47.42
C LYS A 136 -35.39 -29.46 47.45
N ASN A 137 -35.91 -28.85 48.51
CA ASN A 137 -35.89 -27.38 48.67
C ASN A 137 -34.47 -26.83 48.83
N LEU A 138 -33.59 -27.56 49.51
CA LEU A 138 -32.17 -27.20 49.63
C LEU A 138 -31.46 -27.22 48.27
N ASN A 139 -31.72 -28.24 47.45
CA ASN A 139 -31.17 -28.30 46.09
C ASN A 139 -31.68 -27.15 45.22
N ILE A 140 -32.98 -26.80 45.28
CA ILE A 140 -33.55 -25.66 44.55
C ILE A 140 -32.87 -24.34 44.96
N LEU A 141 -32.62 -24.12 46.25
CA LEU A 141 -31.93 -22.91 46.74
C LEU A 141 -30.47 -22.86 46.28
N LYS A 142 -29.79 -24.00 46.29
CA LYS A 142 -28.41 -24.14 45.79
C LYS A 142 -28.34 -23.81 44.29
N ASP A 143 -29.25 -24.38 43.49
CA ASP A 143 -29.33 -24.15 42.05
C ASP A 143 -29.66 -22.68 41.75
N LEU A 144 -30.60 -22.08 42.49
CA LEU A 144 -30.93 -20.67 42.37
C LEU A 144 -29.71 -19.77 42.64
N THR A 145 -28.99 -20.03 43.74
CA THR A 145 -27.80 -19.24 44.11
C THR A 145 -26.70 -19.36 43.06
N LYS A 146 -26.47 -20.57 42.54
CA LYS A 146 -25.52 -20.82 41.45
C LYS A 146 -25.90 -20.05 40.18
N ASN A 147 -27.16 -20.14 39.76
CA ASN A 147 -27.65 -19.47 38.55
C ASN A 147 -27.60 -17.94 38.67
N VAL A 148 -27.84 -17.38 39.87
CA VAL A 148 -27.69 -15.93 40.11
C VAL A 148 -26.23 -15.50 40.04
N GLY A 149 -25.31 -16.32 40.58
CA GLY A 149 -23.86 -16.09 40.42
C GLY A 149 -23.45 -16.08 38.96
N GLU A 150 -23.85 -17.10 38.20
CA GLU A 150 -23.57 -17.17 36.74
C GLU A 150 -24.17 -15.99 35.96
N LEU A 151 -25.37 -15.52 36.35
CA LEU A 151 -25.97 -14.34 35.74
C LEU A 151 -25.17 -13.06 36.05
N LEU A 152 -24.72 -12.88 37.29
CA LEU A 152 -23.88 -11.74 37.67
C LEU A 152 -22.55 -11.77 36.90
N ASP A 153 -21.87 -12.91 36.86
CA ASP A 153 -20.62 -13.10 36.13
C ASP A 153 -20.82 -12.77 34.63
N SER A 154 -21.94 -13.19 34.04
CA SER A 154 -22.25 -12.89 32.64
C SER A 154 -22.49 -11.41 32.36
N VAL A 155 -23.10 -10.69 33.32
CA VAL A 155 -23.33 -9.24 33.22
C VAL A 155 -22.01 -8.47 33.33
N GLU A 156 -21.15 -8.86 34.27
CA GLU A 156 -19.81 -8.27 34.41
C GLU A 156 -18.96 -8.49 33.16
N GLU A 157 -19.01 -9.69 32.58
CA GLU A 157 -18.25 -9.98 31.36
C GLU A 157 -18.73 -9.14 30.18
N LEU A 158 -20.05 -9.02 29.99
CA LEU A 158 -20.60 -8.14 28.95
C LEU A 158 -20.25 -6.66 29.17
N GLU A 159 -20.19 -6.20 30.43
CA GLU A 159 -19.75 -4.84 30.75
C GLU A 159 -18.28 -4.62 30.35
N ARG A 160 -17.41 -5.59 30.63
CA ARG A 160 -15.99 -5.55 30.21
C ARG A 160 -15.86 -5.55 28.70
N GLU A 161 -16.52 -6.48 28.01
CA GLU A 161 -16.52 -6.55 26.54
C GLU A 161 -17.00 -5.22 25.92
N LEU A 162 -18.11 -4.66 26.41
CA LEU A 162 -18.63 -3.38 25.94
C LEU A 162 -17.67 -2.21 26.16
N THR A 163 -16.93 -2.23 27.26
CA THR A 163 -15.92 -1.19 27.55
C THR A 163 -14.79 -1.27 26.55
N VAL A 164 -14.26 -2.47 26.30
CA VAL A 164 -13.19 -2.70 25.31
C VAL A 164 -13.63 -2.29 23.90
N GLU A 165 -14.84 -2.66 23.48
CA GLU A 165 -15.33 -2.27 22.15
C GLU A 165 -15.55 -0.76 22.03
N LYS A 166 -16.01 -0.08 23.09
CA LYS A 166 -16.13 1.40 23.11
C LYS A 166 -14.77 2.10 23.04
N GLU A 167 -13.75 1.55 23.67
CA GLU A 167 -12.37 2.06 23.57
C GLU A 167 -11.84 1.93 22.14
N LYS A 168 -12.01 0.75 21.52
CA LYS A 168 -11.66 0.53 20.10
C LYS A 168 -12.38 1.51 19.17
N LEU A 169 -13.67 1.75 19.39
CA LEU A 169 -14.44 2.72 18.63
C LEU A 169 -13.84 4.13 18.76
N SER A 170 -13.53 4.55 20.00
CA SER A 170 -12.93 5.86 20.24
C SER A 170 -11.57 6.03 19.55
N GLU A 171 -10.75 4.98 19.54
CA GLU A 171 -9.46 5.00 18.84
C GLU A 171 -9.64 5.14 17.33
N LYS A 172 -10.55 4.36 16.74
CA LYS A 172 -10.87 4.44 15.30
C LYS A 172 -11.43 5.80 14.90
N VAL A 173 -12.29 6.40 15.72
CA VAL A 173 -12.82 7.76 15.47
C VAL A 173 -11.70 8.80 15.48
N ARG A 174 -10.75 8.70 16.42
CA ARG A 174 -9.58 9.59 16.43
C ARG A 174 -8.73 9.42 15.17
N LEU A 175 -8.44 8.18 14.78
CA LEU A 175 -7.68 7.90 13.55
C LEU A 175 -8.40 8.45 12.31
N LEU A 176 -9.73 8.40 12.28
CA LEU A 176 -10.54 8.97 11.20
C LEU A 176 -10.41 10.49 11.13
N GLU A 177 -10.41 11.18 12.27
CA GLU A 177 -10.21 12.63 12.33
C GLU A 177 -8.80 13.02 11.85
N ASP A 178 -7.77 12.27 12.29
CA ASP A 178 -6.39 12.48 11.85
C ASP A 178 -6.26 12.31 10.32
N LYS A 179 -6.87 11.26 9.76
CA LYS A 179 -6.88 11.00 8.31
C LYS A 179 -7.63 12.06 7.51
N LYS A 180 -8.73 12.60 8.05
CA LYS A 180 -9.44 13.72 7.41
C LYS A 180 -8.61 15.00 7.40
N ALA A 181 -7.85 15.25 8.47
CA ALA A 181 -6.92 16.38 8.51
C ALA A 181 -5.77 16.19 7.50
N GLU A 182 -5.20 14.98 7.43
CA GLU A 182 -4.20 14.61 6.41
C GLU A 182 -4.73 14.87 4.99
N LEU A 183 -5.96 14.41 4.69
CA LEU A 183 -6.60 14.64 3.40
C LEU A 183 -6.71 16.14 3.09
N GLN A 184 -7.23 16.94 4.03
CA GLN A 184 -7.39 18.39 3.81
C GLN A 184 -6.06 19.07 3.49
N LEU A 185 -4.98 18.71 4.19
CA LEU A 185 -3.65 19.26 3.93
C LEU A 185 -3.17 18.94 2.51
N LYS A 186 -3.38 17.69 2.04
CA LYS A 186 -3.01 17.29 0.67
C LYS A 186 -3.83 18.01 -0.40
N LEU A 187 -5.12 18.25 -0.13
CA LEU A 187 -5.99 19.03 -1.02
C LEU A 187 -5.57 20.49 -1.11
N ASP A 188 -5.30 21.12 0.04
CA ASP A 188 -4.87 22.52 0.09
C ASP A 188 -3.53 22.71 -0.64
N GLU A 189 -2.62 21.74 -0.50
CA GLU A 189 -1.34 21.75 -1.21
C GLU A 189 -1.51 21.57 -2.73
N SER A 190 -2.36 20.63 -3.17
CA SER A 190 -2.70 20.47 -4.59
C SER A 190 -3.29 21.76 -5.19
N ILE A 191 -4.19 22.44 -4.46
CA ILE A 191 -4.76 23.72 -4.88
C ILE A 191 -3.68 24.80 -4.98
N ARG A 192 -2.75 24.86 -4.01
CA ARG A 192 -1.62 25.79 -4.03
C ARG A 192 -0.75 25.59 -5.27
N LEU A 193 -0.34 24.35 -5.53
CA LEU A 193 0.51 23.99 -6.68
C LEU A 193 -0.17 24.29 -8.02
N ARG A 194 -1.47 24.00 -8.15
CA ARG A 194 -2.28 24.38 -9.33
C ARG A 194 -2.31 25.90 -9.52
N GLY A 195 -2.44 26.66 -8.42
CA GLY A 195 -2.37 28.13 -8.47
C GLY A 195 -1.01 28.65 -8.92
N GLU A 196 0.08 27.99 -8.52
CA GLU A 196 1.44 28.31 -8.98
C GLU A 196 1.63 28.01 -10.47
N GLN A 197 1.11 26.88 -10.95
CA GLN A 197 1.15 26.52 -12.36
C GLN A 197 0.37 27.52 -13.22
N GLU A 198 -0.85 27.89 -12.82
CA GLU A 198 -1.66 28.89 -13.56
C GLU A 198 -0.98 30.26 -13.56
N ALA A 199 -0.44 30.71 -12.42
CA ALA A 199 0.28 31.98 -12.34
C ALA A 199 1.54 31.97 -13.23
N TYR A 200 2.20 30.82 -13.36
CA TYR A 200 3.34 30.69 -14.25
C TYR A 200 2.90 30.75 -15.72
N LEU A 201 1.87 30.01 -16.10
CA LEU A 201 1.29 30.07 -17.45
C LEU A 201 0.81 31.49 -17.82
N ASP A 202 0.17 32.20 -16.90
CA ASP A 202 -0.24 33.60 -17.09
C ASP A 202 0.95 34.54 -17.33
N SER A 203 2.10 34.26 -16.72
CA SER A 203 3.32 35.05 -16.92
C SER A 203 3.94 34.89 -18.30
N LEU A 204 3.51 33.88 -19.07
CA LEU A 204 3.96 33.61 -20.45
C LEU A 204 3.14 34.38 -21.49
N GLU A 205 2.12 35.13 -21.07
CA GLU A 205 1.32 36.04 -21.90
C GLU A 205 0.83 35.40 -23.23
N GLU A 206 1.37 35.84 -24.37
CA GLU A 206 1.00 35.36 -25.71
C GLU A 206 1.44 33.93 -26.00
N GLU A 207 2.43 33.41 -25.26
CA GLU A 207 2.93 32.03 -25.39
C GLU A 207 2.16 31.02 -24.54
N ARG A 208 1.21 31.48 -23.69
CA ARG A 208 0.43 30.62 -22.79
C ARG A 208 -0.21 29.43 -23.49
N GLU A 209 -0.95 29.67 -24.57
CA GLU A 209 -1.69 28.63 -25.30
C GLU A 209 -0.74 27.55 -25.86
N TYR A 210 0.46 27.97 -26.30
CA TYR A 210 1.48 27.06 -26.80
C TYR A 210 1.98 26.12 -25.69
N TYR A 211 2.34 26.65 -24.51
CA TYR A 211 2.81 25.82 -23.41
C TYR A 211 1.71 24.95 -22.79
N GLU A 212 0.45 25.41 -22.77
CA GLU A 212 -0.69 24.58 -22.36
C GLU A 212 -0.87 23.36 -23.29
N GLU A 213 -0.77 23.55 -24.61
CA GLU A 213 -0.81 22.45 -25.58
C GLU A 213 0.36 21.49 -25.37
N GLN A 214 1.59 22.00 -25.24
CA GLN A 214 2.78 21.16 -25.05
C GLN A 214 2.73 20.38 -23.73
N LEU A 215 2.24 21.00 -22.64
CA LEU A 215 2.11 20.33 -21.35
C LEU A 215 1.05 19.23 -21.38
N GLY A 216 -0.10 19.47 -22.03
CA GLY A 216 -1.15 18.44 -22.20
C GLY A 216 -0.67 17.26 -23.05
N ASN A 217 0.07 17.54 -24.12
CA ASN A 217 0.72 16.53 -24.95
C ASN A 217 1.72 15.70 -24.14
N LEU A 218 2.60 16.36 -23.38
CA LEU A 218 3.59 15.71 -22.53
C LEU A 218 2.92 14.84 -21.46
N GLN A 219 1.81 15.30 -20.88
CA GLN A 219 1.03 14.54 -19.90
C GLN A 219 0.46 13.24 -20.51
N GLN A 220 -0.16 13.32 -21.70
CA GLN A 220 -0.69 12.14 -22.38
C GLN A 220 0.43 11.12 -22.64
N MET A 221 1.57 11.59 -23.14
CA MET A 221 2.72 10.74 -23.38
C MET A 221 3.30 10.13 -22.11
N TRP A 222 3.29 10.91 -21.02
CA TRP A 222 3.68 10.45 -19.68
C TRP A 222 2.75 9.34 -19.17
N ASP A 223 1.44 9.44 -19.40
CA ASP A 223 0.48 8.40 -19.06
C ASP A 223 0.71 7.10 -19.84
N GLU A 224 1.06 7.20 -21.12
CA GLU A 224 1.38 6.05 -21.96
C GLU A 224 2.67 5.35 -21.52
N ILE A 225 3.74 6.10 -21.22
CA ILE A 225 4.99 5.52 -20.75
C ILE A 225 4.83 4.87 -19.37
N LYS A 226 3.99 5.40 -18.48
CA LYS A 226 3.66 4.75 -17.20
C LYS A 226 3.08 3.36 -17.40
N ALA A 227 2.14 3.20 -18.33
CA ALA A 227 1.55 1.91 -18.67
C ALA A 227 2.58 0.97 -19.33
N LEU A 228 3.30 1.46 -20.34
CA LEU A 228 4.32 0.69 -21.05
C LEU A 228 5.44 0.21 -20.12
N PHE A 229 5.92 1.07 -19.23
CA PHE A 229 7.01 0.73 -18.33
C PHE A 229 6.59 -0.30 -17.29
N SER A 230 5.35 -0.25 -16.80
CA SER A 230 4.79 -1.33 -15.99
C SER A 230 4.87 -2.69 -16.70
N ASP A 231 4.53 -2.73 -18.00
CA ASP A 231 4.62 -3.96 -18.80
C ASP A 231 6.08 -4.39 -18.99
N ILE A 232 7.00 -3.44 -19.20
CA ILE A 232 8.45 -3.70 -19.26
C ILE A 232 8.92 -4.37 -17.97
N VAL A 233 8.53 -3.86 -16.80
CA VAL A 233 8.92 -4.42 -15.50
C VAL A 233 8.45 -5.86 -15.34
N GLN A 234 7.21 -6.14 -15.73
CA GLN A 234 6.63 -7.50 -15.64
C GLN A 234 7.32 -8.47 -16.59
N GLU A 235 7.52 -8.07 -17.85
CA GLU A 235 8.14 -8.90 -18.87
C GLU A 235 9.62 -9.17 -18.59
N PHE A 236 10.36 -8.15 -18.13
CA PHE A 236 11.74 -8.31 -17.68
C PHE A 236 11.81 -9.30 -16.52
N SER A 237 10.99 -9.11 -15.49
CA SER A 237 10.96 -10.02 -14.34
C SER A 237 10.60 -11.44 -14.76
N ARG A 238 9.68 -11.63 -15.72
CA ARG A 238 9.36 -12.96 -16.25
C ARG A 238 10.57 -13.62 -16.91
N ILE A 239 11.29 -12.92 -17.78
CA ILE A 239 12.50 -13.47 -18.44
C ILE A 239 13.55 -13.89 -17.41
N MET A 240 13.72 -13.08 -16.37
CA MET A 240 14.74 -13.31 -15.34
C MET A 240 14.33 -14.33 -14.27
N ILE A 241 13.03 -14.55 -14.04
CA ILE A 241 12.50 -15.52 -13.06
C ILE A 241 12.18 -16.87 -13.71
N GLU A 242 11.74 -16.91 -14.97
CA GLU A 242 11.40 -18.17 -15.63
C GLU A 242 12.62 -18.86 -16.29
N GLY A 243 13.82 -18.31 -16.08
CA GLY A 243 15.06 -18.88 -16.61
C GLY A 243 15.17 -18.81 -18.13
N GLU A 244 14.45 -17.87 -18.77
CA GLU A 244 14.51 -17.66 -20.23
C GLU A 244 15.85 -17.05 -20.66
N PHE A 245 16.57 -16.40 -19.73
CA PHE A 245 17.92 -15.92 -19.96
C PHE A 245 18.91 -17.11 -20.05
N PRO A 246 19.65 -17.29 -21.16
CA PRO A 246 20.48 -18.48 -21.33
C PRO A 246 21.64 -18.55 -20.34
N LEU A 247 21.77 -19.66 -19.61
CA LEU A 247 22.87 -19.94 -18.67
C LEU A 247 24.28 -19.67 -19.22
N LYS A 248 24.52 -20.03 -20.48
CA LYS A 248 25.80 -19.81 -21.17
C LYS A 248 26.18 -18.34 -21.26
N ASP A 249 25.19 -17.46 -21.28
CA ASP A 249 25.33 -16.03 -21.49
C ASP A 249 25.61 -15.29 -20.16
N LEU A 250 25.59 -16.02 -19.03
CA LEU A 250 26.03 -15.56 -17.70
C LEU A 250 27.56 -15.66 -17.49
N ASN A 251 28.30 -16.25 -18.44
CA ASN A 251 29.75 -16.41 -18.40
C ASN A 251 30.29 -16.93 -17.05
N LEU A 252 29.70 -18.04 -16.58
CA LEU A 252 30.03 -18.59 -15.26
C LEU A 252 31.42 -19.23 -15.23
N GLU A 253 32.27 -18.78 -14.32
CA GLU A 253 33.57 -19.34 -13.98
C GLU A 253 33.52 -19.97 -12.57
N ILE A 254 33.79 -21.27 -12.49
CA ILE A 254 33.73 -22.03 -11.23
C ILE A 254 35.11 -22.09 -10.60
N GLY A 255 35.28 -21.43 -9.47
CA GLY A 255 36.44 -21.52 -8.59
C GLY A 255 36.30 -22.58 -7.50
N LEU A 256 37.32 -22.69 -6.63
CA LEU A 256 37.35 -23.69 -5.54
C LEU A 256 36.28 -23.45 -4.45
N PHE A 257 35.93 -22.18 -4.19
CA PHE A 257 34.98 -21.79 -3.14
C PHE A 257 33.99 -20.71 -3.58
N THR A 258 34.07 -20.31 -4.84
CA THR A 258 33.30 -19.19 -5.41
C THR A 258 32.89 -19.53 -6.83
N VAL A 259 31.74 -19.04 -7.25
CA VAL A 259 31.31 -19.03 -8.65
C VAL A 259 31.22 -17.57 -9.05
N GLN A 260 31.96 -17.18 -10.08
CA GLN A 260 31.90 -15.83 -10.63
C GLN A 260 31.11 -15.87 -11.93
N GLY A 261 30.35 -14.83 -12.24
CA GLY A 261 29.71 -14.69 -13.53
C GLY A 261 29.72 -13.24 -13.98
N THR A 262 29.55 -13.06 -15.28
CA THR A 262 29.54 -11.75 -15.92
C THR A 262 28.41 -11.71 -16.93
N VAL A 263 27.52 -10.75 -16.76
CA VAL A 263 26.53 -10.39 -17.77
C VAL A 263 27.07 -9.18 -18.52
N TYR A 264 27.29 -9.34 -19.82
CA TYR A 264 27.67 -8.24 -20.69
C TYR A 264 26.41 -7.52 -21.19
N GLU A 265 26.54 -6.21 -21.33
CA GLU A 265 25.48 -5.31 -21.77
C GLU A 265 24.89 -5.68 -23.14
N ASP A 266 25.77 -5.95 -24.12
CA ASP A 266 25.39 -6.32 -25.48
C ASP A 266 24.57 -7.62 -25.51
N VAL A 267 24.97 -8.59 -24.70
CA VAL A 267 24.28 -9.87 -24.52
C VAL A 267 22.91 -9.68 -23.87
N LEU A 268 22.83 -8.88 -22.79
CA LEU A 268 21.55 -8.58 -22.13
C LEU A 268 20.59 -7.92 -23.12
N ASN A 269 21.04 -6.87 -23.80
CA ASN A 269 20.23 -6.15 -24.77
C ASN A 269 19.81 -7.03 -25.97
N GLU A 270 20.65 -7.96 -26.42
CA GLU A 270 20.28 -8.93 -27.47
C GLU A 270 19.16 -9.88 -27.02
N VAL A 271 19.23 -10.40 -25.79
CA VAL A 271 18.19 -11.26 -25.22
C VAL A 271 16.86 -10.51 -25.12
N LEU A 272 16.90 -9.27 -24.60
CA LEU A 272 15.70 -8.44 -24.44
C LEU A 272 15.06 -8.06 -25.79
N LYS A 273 15.86 -7.83 -26.84
CA LYS A 273 15.38 -7.59 -28.22
C LYS A 273 14.53 -8.71 -28.79
N GLY A 274 14.69 -9.94 -28.29
CA GLY A 274 13.84 -11.08 -28.66
C GLY A 274 12.38 -10.95 -28.20
N ASN A 275 12.10 -10.11 -27.20
CA ASN A 275 10.78 -9.87 -26.65
C ASN A 275 10.17 -8.58 -27.25
N LYS A 276 8.92 -8.66 -27.73
CA LYS A 276 8.23 -7.52 -28.37
C LYS A 276 8.03 -6.32 -27.46
N THR A 277 7.84 -6.54 -26.16
CA THR A 277 7.63 -5.48 -25.18
C THR A 277 8.95 -4.82 -24.79
N LEU A 278 10.05 -5.58 -24.82
CA LEU A 278 11.37 -5.12 -24.37
C LEU A 278 12.29 -4.69 -25.53
N SER A 279 11.85 -4.81 -26.79
CA SER A 279 12.72 -4.59 -27.95
C SER A 279 13.22 -3.16 -28.14
N GLY A 280 12.59 -2.19 -27.48
CA GLY A 280 13.01 -0.79 -27.44
C GLY A 280 13.68 -0.37 -26.13
N VAL A 281 14.00 -1.32 -25.24
CA VAL A 281 14.66 -1.06 -23.96
C VAL A 281 16.15 -1.34 -24.09
N GLU A 282 16.98 -0.41 -23.66
CA GLU A 282 18.42 -0.51 -23.68
C GLU A 282 18.98 -0.35 -22.26
N PHE A 283 19.79 -1.31 -21.83
CA PHE A 283 20.58 -1.22 -20.61
C PHE A 283 21.97 -0.74 -20.96
N HIS A 284 22.51 0.19 -20.18
CA HIS A 284 23.89 0.65 -20.27
C HIS A 284 24.58 0.48 -18.93
N PHE A 285 25.67 -0.28 -18.89
CA PHE A 285 26.44 -0.56 -17.69
C PHE A 285 27.65 0.35 -17.61
N PHE A 286 27.69 1.18 -16.57
CA PHE A 286 28.82 2.03 -16.25
C PHE A 286 29.46 1.58 -14.94
N LYS A 287 30.64 2.13 -14.67
CA LYS A 287 31.22 2.02 -13.34
C LYS A 287 30.27 2.61 -12.29
N ASP A 288 29.84 1.79 -11.34
CA ASP A 288 28.97 2.14 -10.21
C ASP A 288 27.56 2.63 -10.58
N ARG A 289 27.10 2.46 -11.83
CA ARG A 289 25.76 2.91 -12.30
C ARG A 289 25.24 2.05 -13.45
N VAL A 290 23.92 1.88 -13.51
CA VAL A 290 23.20 1.35 -14.67
C VAL A 290 22.19 2.38 -15.15
N ASP A 291 22.19 2.62 -16.45
CA ASP A 291 21.16 3.41 -17.11
C ASP A 291 20.23 2.46 -17.88
N ILE A 292 18.92 2.69 -17.78
CA ILE A 292 17.89 2.01 -18.54
C ILE A 292 17.21 3.06 -19.40
N GLU A 293 17.28 2.87 -20.71
CA GLU A 293 16.76 3.81 -21.69
C GLU A 293 15.63 3.17 -22.49
N VAL A 294 14.62 3.99 -22.82
CA VAL A 294 13.63 3.67 -23.85
C VAL A 294 13.73 4.79 -24.89
N PRO A 295 14.68 4.71 -25.85
CA PRO A 295 15.04 5.83 -26.70
C PRO A 295 13.86 6.39 -27.50
N GLU A 296 13.01 5.53 -28.06
CA GLU A 296 11.81 5.95 -28.82
C GLU A 296 10.78 6.72 -27.98
N LYS A 297 10.87 6.62 -26.65
CA LYS A 297 10.00 7.29 -25.69
C LYS A 297 10.73 8.36 -24.88
N HIS A 298 12.00 8.64 -25.19
CA HIS A 298 12.83 9.63 -24.49
C HIS A 298 12.84 9.45 -22.97
N LEU A 299 12.71 8.21 -22.49
CA LEU A 299 12.78 7.88 -21.07
C LEU A 299 14.20 7.39 -20.76
N VAL A 300 14.80 7.95 -19.71
CA VAL A 300 16.07 7.49 -19.14
C VAL A 300 15.90 7.33 -17.65
N LEU A 301 16.24 6.16 -17.11
CA LEU A 301 16.29 5.89 -15.68
C LEU A 301 17.71 5.51 -15.30
N LYS A 302 18.24 6.11 -14.24
CA LYS A 302 19.59 5.87 -13.75
C LYS A 302 19.52 5.31 -12.35
N GLY A 303 20.31 4.30 -12.07
CA GLY A 303 20.26 3.62 -10.79
C GLY A 303 21.40 2.65 -10.58
N VAL A 304 21.21 1.76 -9.62
CA VAL A 304 22.17 0.70 -9.28
C VAL A 304 21.42 -0.59 -9.04
N PHE A 305 22.06 -1.72 -9.31
CA PHE A 305 21.58 -2.98 -8.74
C PHE A 305 22.06 -3.10 -7.30
N SER A 306 21.15 -3.47 -6.40
CA SER A 306 21.42 -3.76 -5.00
C SER A 306 20.98 -5.20 -4.67
N VAL A 307 21.59 -5.78 -3.64
CA VAL A 307 21.23 -7.12 -3.17
C VAL A 307 20.02 -7.01 -2.26
N GLU A 308 18.86 -7.52 -2.70
CA GLU A 308 17.62 -7.54 -1.90
C GLU A 308 17.54 -8.81 -1.04
N ASP A 309 17.97 -9.96 -1.57
CA ASP A 309 18.07 -11.24 -0.86
C ASP A 309 19.27 -12.06 -1.38
N LYS A 310 19.52 -13.24 -0.82
CA LYS A 310 20.68 -14.10 -1.09
C LYS A 310 20.94 -14.42 -2.57
N SER A 311 19.94 -14.36 -3.45
CA SER A 311 20.11 -14.61 -4.89
C SER A 311 19.49 -13.54 -5.78
N VAL A 312 18.86 -12.51 -5.18
CA VAL A 312 18.02 -11.55 -5.91
C VAL A 312 18.69 -10.19 -5.93
N LEU A 313 18.90 -9.67 -7.13
CA LEU A 313 19.21 -8.27 -7.36
C LEU A 313 17.94 -7.49 -7.66
N LYS A 314 17.91 -6.28 -7.13
CA LYS A 314 16.87 -5.29 -7.41
C LYS A 314 17.50 -4.06 -8.02
N PHE A 315 16.89 -3.55 -9.08
CA PHE A 315 17.27 -2.24 -9.60
C PHE A 315 16.66 -1.14 -8.73
N GLU A 316 17.52 -0.31 -8.14
CA GLU A 316 17.17 0.87 -7.38
C GLU A 316 17.43 2.11 -8.22
N VAL A 317 16.37 2.77 -8.65
CA VAL A 317 16.45 4.01 -9.42
C VAL A 317 16.79 5.17 -8.50
N SER A 318 17.79 5.96 -8.89
CA SER A 318 18.17 7.19 -8.19
C SER A 318 17.70 8.45 -8.92
N GLU A 319 17.69 8.43 -10.25
CA GLU A 319 17.34 9.58 -11.08
C GLU A 319 16.59 9.12 -12.33
N GLY A 320 15.78 10.00 -12.91
CA GLY A 320 15.11 9.74 -14.16
C GLY A 320 14.82 11.01 -14.93
N SER A 321 14.72 10.89 -16.25
CA SER A 321 14.30 11.98 -17.13
C SER A 321 13.38 11.49 -18.22
N PHE A 322 12.47 12.36 -18.63
CA PHE A 322 11.55 12.17 -19.73
C PHE A 322 11.64 13.38 -20.67
N TYR A 323 12.00 13.18 -21.94
CA TYR A 323 12.31 14.29 -22.87
C TYR A 323 13.37 15.26 -22.32
N ASP A 324 14.41 14.72 -21.69
CA ASP A 324 15.46 15.45 -20.93
C ASP A 324 14.95 16.29 -19.74
N MET A 325 13.66 16.22 -19.42
CA MET A 325 13.09 16.89 -18.24
C MET A 325 13.18 15.95 -17.04
N PRO A 326 13.62 16.44 -15.87
CA PRO A 326 13.77 15.59 -14.69
C PRO A 326 12.41 15.04 -14.21
N LEU A 327 12.46 13.83 -13.67
CA LEU A 327 11.31 13.20 -13.02
C LEU A 327 11.44 13.35 -11.50
N GLU A 328 10.35 13.70 -10.85
CA GLU A 328 10.29 13.67 -9.38
C GLU A 328 10.31 12.22 -8.89
N PRO A 329 10.86 11.94 -7.69
CA PRO A 329 10.98 10.58 -7.15
C PRO A 329 9.65 9.80 -7.15
N GLU A 330 8.54 10.47 -6.89
CA GLU A 330 7.20 9.90 -6.82
C GLU A 330 6.66 9.52 -8.20
N SER A 331 7.04 10.27 -9.23
CA SER A 331 6.78 9.93 -10.64
C SER A 331 7.60 8.72 -11.08
N ILE A 332 8.86 8.62 -10.63
CA ILE A 332 9.68 7.43 -10.87
C ILE A 332 9.04 6.21 -10.21
N ASN A 333 8.66 6.32 -8.93
CA ASN A 333 8.00 5.24 -8.20
C ASN A 333 6.71 4.77 -8.88
N GLU A 334 5.99 5.67 -9.56
CA GLU A 334 4.79 5.33 -10.32
C GLU A 334 5.06 4.39 -11.49
N LEU A 335 6.22 4.47 -12.15
CA LEU A 335 6.64 3.54 -13.19
C LEU A 335 6.75 2.09 -12.66
N PHE A 336 7.04 1.93 -11.37
CA PHE A 336 7.26 0.65 -10.69
C PHE A 336 6.04 0.20 -9.86
N ARG A 337 4.83 0.73 -10.12
CA ARG A 337 3.62 0.37 -9.35
C ARG A 337 3.30 -1.12 -9.32
N ASN A 338 3.67 -1.84 -10.37
CA ASN A 338 3.34 -3.26 -10.54
C ASN A 338 4.54 -4.19 -10.26
N GLY A 339 5.60 -3.68 -9.63
CA GLY A 339 6.76 -4.48 -9.24
C GLY A 339 8.07 -3.74 -9.45
N TYR A 340 9.16 -4.46 -9.25
CA TYR A 340 10.52 -3.95 -9.44
C TYR A 340 11.22 -4.75 -10.54
N LEU A 341 12.27 -4.19 -11.13
CA LEU A 341 13.15 -4.95 -12.01
C LEU A 341 14.05 -5.83 -11.13
N LEU A 342 13.77 -7.13 -11.16
CA LEU A 342 14.46 -8.13 -10.35
C LEU A 342 15.26 -9.09 -11.24
N ILE A 343 16.42 -9.50 -10.74
CA ILE A 343 17.23 -10.58 -11.30
C ILE A 343 17.39 -11.65 -10.22
N ASP A 344 16.72 -12.79 -10.37
CA ASP A 344 16.89 -13.92 -9.46
C ASP A 344 17.87 -14.93 -10.05
N PHE A 345 19.11 -14.88 -9.58
CA PHE A 345 20.15 -15.79 -10.04
C PHE A 345 19.88 -17.25 -9.69
N LYS A 346 19.06 -17.53 -8.66
CA LYS A 346 18.72 -18.91 -8.33
C LYS A 346 17.86 -19.53 -9.44
N GLU A 347 16.90 -18.78 -9.95
CA GLU A 347 16.06 -19.24 -11.07
C GLU A 347 16.84 -19.32 -12.37
N LEU A 348 17.72 -18.34 -12.62
CA LEU A 348 18.60 -18.36 -13.80
C LEU A 348 19.57 -19.54 -13.78
N ILE A 349 20.23 -19.78 -12.64
CA ILE A 349 21.21 -20.86 -12.49
C ILE A 349 20.51 -22.22 -12.39
N GLY A 350 19.31 -22.26 -11.82
CA GLY A 350 18.52 -23.46 -11.51
C GLY A 350 18.96 -24.17 -10.22
N ASP A 351 18.23 -25.22 -9.83
CA ASP A 351 18.46 -26.03 -8.62
C ASP A 351 19.79 -26.81 -8.59
N TYR A 352 20.70 -26.55 -9.53
CA TYR A 352 21.97 -27.28 -9.64
C TYR A 352 22.93 -26.96 -8.48
N ILE A 353 22.88 -25.74 -7.94
CA ILE A 353 23.77 -25.28 -6.87
C ILE A 353 23.02 -24.29 -5.98
N ASP A 354 22.97 -24.55 -4.67
CA ASP A 354 22.56 -23.53 -3.70
C ASP A 354 23.63 -22.43 -3.66
N ILE A 355 23.25 -21.21 -4.01
CA ILE A 355 24.14 -20.06 -4.09
C ILE A 355 23.74 -18.98 -3.09
N THR A 356 24.73 -18.23 -2.61
CA THR A 356 24.52 -16.97 -1.91
C THR A 356 25.40 -15.92 -2.55
N LEU A 357 24.79 -14.85 -3.03
CA LEU A 357 25.44 -13.69 -3.62
C LEU A 357 26.30 -13.00 -2.57
N GLU A 358 27.59 -12.91 -2.85
CA GLU A 358 28.61 -12.37 -1.96
C GLU A 358 28.94 -10.92 -2.33
N SER A 359 29.04 -10.63 -3.63
CA SER A 359 29.31 -9.29 -4.14
C SER A 359 28.80 -9.09 -5.56
N ILE A 360 28.59 -7.82 -5.89
CA ILE A 360 28.35 -7.32 -7.24
C ILE A 360 29.34 -6.20 -7.54
N GLU A 361 29.85 -6.18 -8.77
CA GLU A 361 30.74 -5.15 -9.27
C GLU A 361 30.24 -4.71 -10.65
N MET A 362 29.95 -3.43 -10.79
CA MET A 362 29.55 -2.83 -12.07
C MET A 362 30.77 -2.20 -12.73
N GLU A 363 31.00 -2.56 -13.98
CA GLU A 363 32.06 -2.03 -14.81
C GLU A 363 31.50 -1.55 -16.14
N GLU A 364 32.33 -0.85 -16.92
CA GLU A 364 31.95 -0.40 -18.25
C GLU A 364 31.54 -1.61 -19.11
N GLY A 365 30.29 -1.62 -19.56
CA GLY A 365 29.68 -2.65 -20.40
C GLY A 365 29.42 -4.00 -19.73
N SER A 366 29.60 -4.15 -18.40
CA SER A 366 29.36 -5.44 -17.74
C SER A 366 28.97 -5.35 -16.26
N LEU A 367 28.12 -6.30 -15.85
CA LEU A 367 27.78 -6.58 -14.45
C LEU A 367 28.45 -7.89 -14.04
N ARG A 368 29.39 -7.82 -13.10
CA ARG A 368 30.01 -9.00 -12.49
C ARG A 368 29.34 -9.33 -11.17
N PHE A 369 29.16 -10.60 -10.91
CA PHE A 369 28.61 -11.12 -9.66
C PHE A 369 29.43 -12.30 -9.17
N GLN A 370 29.50 -12.43 -7.85
CA GLN A 370 30.19 -13.54 -7.19
C GLN A 370 29.24 -14.23 -6.23
N PHE A 371 29.12 -15.54 -6.37
CA PHE A 371 28.41 -16.41 -5.44
C PHE A 371 29.37 -17.22 -4.60
N LYS A 372 28.93 -17.50 -3.38
CA LYS A 372 29.44 -18.58 -2.56
C LYS A 372 28.51 -19.78 -2.66
N PRO A 373 29.00 -20.96 -3.07
CA PRO A 373 28.20 -22.18 -3.04
C PRO A 373 27.93 -22.59 -1.58
N ASP A 374 26.66 -22.89 -1.27
CA ASP A 374 26.27 -23.42 0.03
C ASP A 374 26.36 -24.96 0.02
N PHE A 375 27.50 -25.50 0.43
CA PHE A 375 27.77 -26.95 0.42
C PHE A 375 27.06 -27.71 1.57
N LEU A 376 25.80 -27.38 1.91
CA LEU A 376 25.06 -28.01 3.00
C LEU A 376 24.80 -29.52 2.80
N TRP A 377 24.87 -30.02 1.57
CA TRP A 377 24.70 -31.44 1.24
C TRP A 377 25.92 -32.33 1.55
N LEU A 378 27.14 -31.77 1.63
CA LEU A 378 28.36 -32.51 2.02
C LEU A 378 28.38 -32.86 3.52
N ARG A 379 27.51 -32.24 4.33
CA ARG A 379 27.43 -32.46 5.77
C ARG A 379 26.43 -33.55 6.19
N ARG A 380 25.58 -34.02 5.27
CA ARG A 380 24.57 -35.07 5.52
C ARG A 380 25.00 -36.47 5.06
N SER A 381 26.06 -36.62 4.27
CA SER A 381 26.58 -37.93 3.83
C SER A 381 27.74 -38.47 4.69
N GLY A 382 28.17 -37.73 5.71
CA GLY A 382 29.23 -38.11 6.66
C GLY A 382 28.74 -38.26 8.09
N GLY A 383 27.63 -38.96 8.30
CA GLY A 383 27.07 -39.31 9.62
C GLY A 383 26.90 -40.81 9.78
#